data_AF-U1N6Q1-F1
#
_entry.id   AF-U1N6Q1-F1
#
_cell.length_a   1.000
_cell.length_b   1.000
_cell.length_c   1.000
_cell.angle_alpha   90.00
_cell.angle_beta   90.00
_cell.angle_gamma   90.00
#
_symmetry.space_group_name_H-M   'P 1'
#
loop_
_entity.id
_entity.type
_entity.pdbx_description
1 polymer ?
#
loop_
_entity_poly.entity_id
_entity_poly.type
_entity_poly.pdbx_seq_one_letter_code
_entity_poly.pdbx_strand_id
1 'polypeptide(L)'
;MYHQRVREAVDELDTEFTREELRNRTSAPRTIVDDVIDEMHQEVKAALDELELDDEFTREELNEKTTASGTIVDDVLTELHRRGEVYQPTSGIWCKYYE
;
A
#
# COMPACT_ATOMS: atom_id res chain seq x y z
N MET A 1 2.44 -15.82 13.95
CA MET A 1 1.63 -15.11 14.98
C MET A 1 1.83 -13.60 14.95
N TYR A 2 3.06 -13.06 15.05
CA TYR A 2 3.24 -11.61 14.99
C TYR A 2 2.92 -10.98 13.63
N HIS A 3 3.29 -11.63 12.50
CA HIS A 3 3.00 -11.09 11.16
C HIS A 3 1.49 -10.89 10.94
N GLN A 4 0.69 -11.93 11.20
CA GLN A 4 -0.77 -11.84 11.12
C GLN A 4 -1.33 -10.74 12.03
N ARG A 5 -0.84 -10.62 13.28
CA ARG A 5 -1.28 -9.55 14.19
C ARG A 5 -0.96 -8.15 13.70
N VAL A 6 0.20 -7.96 13.08
CA VAL A 6 0.58 -6.67 12.47
C VAL A 6 -0.33 -6.37 11.29
N ARG A 7 -0.57 -7.36 10.43
CA ARG A 7 -1.47 -7.20 9.29
C ARG A 7 -2.89 -6.83 9.72
N GLU A 8 -3.47 -7.58 10.67
CA GLU A 8 -4.77 -7.26 11.27
C GLU A 8 -4.79 -5.86 11.89
N ALA A 9 -3.71 -5.46 12.57
CA ALA A 9 -3.62 -4.12 13.16
C ALA A 9 -3.52 -3.00 12.10
N VAL A 10 -2.88 -3.25 10.96
CA VAL A 10 -2.83 -2.32 9.82
C VAL A 10 -4.21 -2.21 9.17
N ASP A 11 -4.90 -3.33 8.96
CA ASP A 11 -6.23 -3.35 8.37
C ASP A 11 -7.29 -2.67 9.26
N GLU A 12 -7.14 -2.77 10.59
CA GLU A 12 -7.98 -2.05 11.56
C GLU A 12 -7.66 -0.54 11.65
N LEU A 13 -6.56 -0.09 11.05
CA LEU A 13 -6.17 1.32 11.01
C LEU A 13 -6.62 1.93 9.67
N ASP A 14 -7.86 2.40 9.64
CA ASP A 14 -8.42 3.22 8.56
C ASP A 14 -7.78 4.62 8.43
N THR A 15 -6.75 4.93 9.22
CA THR A 15 -6.08 6.23 9.28
C THR A 15 -4.56 6.09 9.18
N GLU A 16 -3.88 7.20 8.89
CA GLU A 16 -2.41 7.27 8.93
C GLU A 16 -1.89 6.72 10.27
N PHE A 17 -0.85 5.89 10.21
CA PHE A 17 -0.25 5.25 11.36
C PHE A 17 1.27 5.31 11.30
N THR A 18 1.89 5.22 12.47
CA THR A 18 3.34 5.05 12.58
C THR A 18 3.70 3.59 12.85
N ARG A 19 4.90 3.19 12.41
CA ARG A 19 5.52 1.90 12.77
C ARG A 19 5.58 1.68 14.28
N GLU A 20 5.73 2.76 15.05
CA GLU A 20 5.73 2.71 16.51
C GLU A 20 4.36 2.38 17.10
N GLU A 21 3.28 2.93 16.55
CA GLU A 21 1.92 2.59 16.97
C GLU A 21 1.60 1.12 16.74
N LEU A 22 1.93 0.60 15.56
CA LEU A 22 1.77 -0.83 15.24
C LEU A 22 2.57 -1.73 16.19
N ARG A 23 3.82 -1.36 16.45
CA ARG A 23 4.69 -2.06 17.41
C ARG A 23 4.06 -2.09 18.79
N ASN A 24 3.55 -0.96 19.27
CA ASN A 24 2.95 -0.85 20.60
C ASN A 24 1.62 -1.64 20.69
N ARG A 25 0.79 -1.61 19.63
CA ARG A 25 -0.48 -2.34 19.58
C ARG A 25 -0.30 -3.85 19.54
N THR A 26 0.65 -4.33 18.75
CA THR A 26 0.85 -5.77 18.51
C THR A 26 1.90 -6.40 19.42
N SER A 27 2.70 -5.57 20.10
CA SER A 27 3.92 -5.97 20.80
C SER A 27 4.88 -6.76 19.90
N ALA A 28 4.81 -6.56 18.59
CA ALA A 28 5.70 -7.19 17.63
C ALA A 28 7.09 -6.51 17.65
N PRO A 29 8.18 -7.25 17.38
CA PRO A 29 9.47 -6.65 17.09
C PRO A 29 9.38 -5.67 15.93
N ARG A 30 10.17 -4.58 15.97
CA ARG A 30 10.21 -3.57 14.90
C ARG A 30 10.50 -4.19 13.54
N THR A 31 11.42 -5.16 13.48
CA THR A 31 11.75 -5.87 12.23
C THR A 31 10.52 -6.55 11.63
N ILE A 32 9.67 -7.17 12.44
CA ILE A 32 8.44 -7.81 11.94
C ILE A 32 7.42 -6.77 11.45
N VAL A 33 7.33 -5.62 12.12
CA VAL A 33 6.47 -4.53 11.66
C VAL A 33 6.94 -4.00 10.31
N ASP A 34 8.26 -3.79 10.17
CA ASP A 34 8.87 -3.34 8.93
C ASP A 34 8.69 -4.39 7.82
N ASP A 35 8.94 -5.68 8.11
CA ASP A 35 8.76 -6.79 7.15
C ASP A 35 7.32 -6.86 6.63
N VAL A 36 6.31 -6.74 7.50
CA VAL A 36 4.90 -6.80 7.08
C VAL A 36 4.49 -5.59 6.25
N ILE A 37 4.94 -4.39 6.62
CA ILE A 37 4.69 -3.18 5.81
C ILE A 37 5.33 -3.33 4.44
N ASP A 38 6.59 -3.79 4.39
CA ASP A 38 7.31 -3.99 3.14
C ASP A 38 6.64 -5.07 2.28
N GLU A 39 6.17 -6.18 2.87
CA GLU A 39 5.36 -7.20 2.17
C GLU A 39 4.10 -6.59 1.56
N MET A 40 3.33 -5.80 2.32
CA MET A 40 2.12 -5.14 1.80
C MET A 40 2.45 -4.12 0.70
N HIS A 41 3.57 -3.38 0.81
CA HIS A 41 4.04 -2.49 -0.26
C HIS A 41 4.37 -3.26 -1.54
N GLN A 42 5.03 -4.42 -1.41
CA GLN A 42 5.34 -5.29 -2.55
C GLN A 42 4.07 -5.86 -3.18
N GLU A 43 3.06 -6.23 -2.40
CA GLU A 43 1.75 -6.67 -2.93
C GLU A 43 1.09 -5.58 -3.80
N VAL A 44 1.07 -4.32 -3.33
CA VAL A 44 0.51 -3.21 -4.12
C VAL A 44 1.32 -2.97 -5.39
N LYS A 45 2.66 -2.99 -5.32
CA LYS A 45 3.52 -2.82 -6.50
C LYS A 45 3.33 -3.96 -7.50
N ALA A 46 3.20 -5.20 -7.04
CA ALA A 46 2.90 -6.34 -7.90
C ALA A 46 1.53 -6.20 -8.57
N ALA A 47 0.51 -5.76 -7.84
CA ALA A 47 -0.82 -5.49 -8.41
C ALA A 47 -0.79 -4.38 -9.47
N LEU A 48 0.04 -3.35 -9.28
CA LEU A 48 0.29 -2.31 -10.28
C LEU A 48 1.10 -2.82 -11.47
N ASP A 49 2.03 -3.75 -11.26
CA ASP A 49 2.82 -4.35 -12.34
C ASP A 49 1.98 -5.22 -13.27
N GLU A 50 0.87 -5.79 -12.79
CA GLU A 50 -0.13 -6.48 -13.61
C GLU A 50 -0.92 -5.54 -14.53
N LEU A 51 -0.98 -4.24 -14.23
CA LEU A 51 -1.64 -3.23 -15.08
C LEU A 51 -0.73 -2.86 -16.25
N GLU A 52 -1.31 -2.68 -17.44
CA GLU A 52 -0.55 -2.27 -18.62
C GLU A 52 -0.10 -0.81 -18.48
N LEU A 53 0.90 -0.42 -19.28
CA LEU A 53 1.32 0.97 -19.34
C LEU A 53 0.20 1.83 -19.92
N ASP A 54 0.09 3.06 -19.42
CA ASP A 54 -1.00 3.99 -19.76
C ASP A 54 -2.41 3.49 -19.38
N ASP A 55 -2.54 2.35 -18.69
CA ASP A 55 -3.83 1.92 -18.16
C ASP A 55 -4.31 2.89 -17.08
N GLU A 56 -5.55 3.32 -17.24
CA GLU A 56 -6.29 4.02 -16.20
C GLU A 56 -6.84 3.00 -15.20
N PHE A 57 -6.60 3.26 -13.91
CA PHE A 57 -7.14 2.45 -12.83
C PHE A 57 -7.66 3.32 -11.71
N THR A 58 -8.70 2.84 -11.04
CA THR A 58 -9.23 3.44 -9.83
C THR A 58 -8.58 2.83 -8.59
N ARG A 59 -8.68 3.55 -7.48
CA ARG A 59 -8.27 3.03 -6.18
C ARG A 59 -9.02 1.74 -5.82
N GLU A 60 -10.31 1.64 -6.17
CA GLU A 60 -11.12 0.44 -5.91
C GLU A 60 -10.58 -0.76 -6.69
N GLU A 61 -10.27 -0.62 -7.97
CA GLU A 61 -9.70 -1.70 -8.79
C GLU A 61 -8.34 -2.18 -8.25
N LEU A 62 -7.51 -1.26 -7.77
CA LEU A 62 -6.24 -1.63 -7.13
C LEU A 62 -6.47 -2.36 -5.81
N ASN A 63 -7.42 -1.90 -4.98
CA ASN A 63 -7.83 -2.56 -3.74
C ASN A 63 -8.43 -3.96 -3.98
N GLU A 64 -9.07 -4.22 -5.11
CA GLU A 64 -9.57 -5.56 -5.45
C GLU A 64 -8.45 -6.54 -5.83
N LYS A 65 -7.30 -6.01 -6.28
CA LYS A 65 -6.12 -6.79 -6.69
C LYS A 65 -5.11 -7.03 -5.57
N THR A 66 -5.17 -6.26 -4.50
CA THR A 66 -4.28 -6.39 -3.34
C THR A 66 -5.06 -6.69 -2.08
N THR A 67 -4.39 -7.29 -1.10
CA THR A 67 -4.94 -7.44 0.26
C THR A 67 -4.27 -6.49 1.24
N ALA A 68 -3.60 -5.46 0.72
CA ALA A 68 -3.06 -4.36 1.50
C ALA A 68 -4.17 -3.40 1.95
N SER A 69 -4.00 -2.77 3.12
CA SER A 69 -4.94 -1.77 3.60
C SER A 69 -4.96 -0.54 2.69
N GLY A 70 -6.07 0.19 2.70
CA GLY A 70 -6.20 1.42 1.94
C GLY A 70 -5.11 2.45 2.26
N THR A 71 -4.63 2.50 3.50
CA THR A 71 -3.55 3.39 3.94
C THR A 71 -2.21 3.01 3.33
N ILE A 72 -1.88 1.73 3.21
CA ILE A 72 -0.69 1.26 2.50
C ILE A 72 -0.80 1.57 0.99
N VAL A 73 -1.98 1.35 0.40
CA VAL A 73 -2.22 1.66 -1.00
C VAL A 73 -2.01 3.15 -1.29
N ASP A 74 -2.52 4.04 -0.44
CA ASP A 74 -2.30 5.48 -0.55
C ASP A 74 -0.82 5.87 -0.44
N ASP A 75 -0.07 5.24 0.48
CA ASP A 75 1.36 5.51 0.67
C ASP A 75 2.16 5.09 -0.57
N VAL A 76 1.89 3.90 -1.11
CA VAL A 76 2.54 3.40 -2.34
C VAL A 76 2.20 4.28 -3.55
N LEU A 77 0.94 4.65 -3.74
CA LEU A 77 0.54 5.55 -4.83
C LEU A 77 1.21 6.93 -4.69
N THR A 78 1.33 7.44 -3.46
CA THR A 78 2.03 8.70 -3.19
C THR A 78 3.53 8.59 -3.48
N GLU A 79 4.17 7.48 -3.11
CA GLU A 79 5.58 7.20 -3.41
C GLU A 79 5.83 7.16 -4.92
N LEU A 80 5.02 6.40 -5.66
CA LEU A 80 5.14 6.24 -7.10
C LEU A 80 4.82 7.54 -7.84
N HIS A 81 3.84 8.30 -7.37
CA HIS A 81 3.52 9.62 -7.92
C HIS A 81 4.69 10.60 -7.78
N ARG A 82 5.38 10.58 -6.63
CA ARG A 82 6.59 11.40 -6.44
C ARG A 82 7.74 10.98 -7.34
N ARG A 83 7.78 9.72 -7.78
CA ARG A 83 8.79 9.19 -8.71
C ARG A 83 8.41 9.37 -10.18
N GLY A 84 7.19 9.80 -10.47
CA GLY A 84 6.70 9.90 -11.84
C GLY A 84 6.25 8.58 -12.45
N GLU A 85 6.12 7.51 -11.65
CA GLU A 85 5.72 6.16 -12.11
C GLU A 85 4.18 6.00 -12.22
N VAL A 86 3.44 6.85 -11.53
CA VAL A 86 1.99 6.97 -11.68
C VAL A 86 1.61 8.44 -11.63
N TYR A 87 0.52 8.82 -12.28
CA TYR A 87 -0.04 10.16 -12.10
C TYR A 87 -1.56 10.10 -11.93
N GLN A 88 -2.13 11.11 -11.28
CA GLN A 88 -3.57 11.23 -11.08
C GLN A 88 -4.16 12.26 -12.08
N PRO A 89 -4.59 11.85 -13.29
CA PRO A 89 -5.17 12.77 -14.28
C PRO A 89 -6.41 13.50 -13.78
N THR A 90 -7.23 12.82 -12.99
CA THR A 90 -8.51 13.32 -12.47
C THR A 90 -8.75 12.73 -11.09
N SER A 91 -9.42 13.45 -10.19
CA SER A 91 -9.72 12.96 -8.84
C SER A 91 -10.31 11.55 -8.87
N GLY A 92 -9.57 10.58 -8.34
CA GLY A 92 -9.98 9.17 -8.22
C GLY A 92 -9.54 8.24 -9.35
N ILE A 93 -8.99 8.76 -10.46
CA ILE A 93 -8.45 7.96 -11.57
C ILE A 93 -6.94 8.16 -11.62
N TRP A 94 -6.21 7.07 -11.61
CA TRP A 94 -4.76 7.01 -11.71
C TRP A 94 -4.36 6.41 -13.05
N CYS A 95 -3.18 6.74 -13.53
CA CYS A 95 -2.62 6.18 -14.75
C CYS A 95 -1.16 5.80 -14.51
N LYS A 96 -0.78 4.60 -14.96
CA LYS A 96 0.59 4.09 -14.85
C LYS A 96 1.46 4.72 -15.93
N TYR A 97 2.60 5.25 -15.52
CA TYR A 97 3.58 5.87 -16.41
C TYR A 97 4.95 5.23 -16.18
N TYR A 98 5.68 4.89 -17.24
CA TYR A 98 7.09 4.55 -17.12
C TYR A 98 7.87 5.62 -17.91
N GLU A 99 8.82 6.28 -17.25
CA GLU A 99 9.86 7.07 -17.95
C GLU A 99 10.89 6.14 -18.63
#